data_AF-A0A497FJQ5-F1
#
_entry.id   AF-A0A497FJQ5-F1
#
_cell.length_a   1.000
_cell.length_b   1.000
_cell.length_c   1.000
_cell.angle_alpha   90.00
_cell.angle_beta   90.00
_cell.angle_gamma   90.00
#
_symmetry.space_group_name_H-M   'P 1'
#
loop_
_entity.id
_entity.type
_entity.pdbx_description
1 polymer ?
#
loop_
_entity_poly.entity_id
_entity_poly.type
_entity_poly.pdbx_seq_one_letter_code
_entity_poly.pdbx_strand_id
1 'polypeptide(L)'
;MTVSNIEAFRFQIAHSRPDDIHEAGSRKLPEIYFESSEWTLEFDLKWKSWAARKNFWAAESSDTEPADEEKEFDVTITLTGAPTEITDKPNYELVISLPRCVVKENPASVSRRDRLTQRLVLEVLHDSNNKITLYNKDSAY
;
A
#
# COMPACT_ATOMS: atom_id res chain seq x y z
N MET A 1 -2.65 -16.04 -12.51
CA MET A 1 -3.79 -15.41 -13.22
C MET A 1 -3.92 -13.99 -12.71
N THR A 2 -3.82 -12.97 -13.57
CA THR A 2 -3.90 -11.56 -13.14
C THR A 2 -5.36 -11.19 -12.80
N VAL A 3 -5.59 -10.63 -11.61
CA VAL A 3 -6.93 -10.45 -11.02
C VAL A 3 -7.51 -9.05 -11.30
N SER A 4 -6.66 -8.03 -11.38
CA SER A 4 -7.03 -6.63 -11.66
C SER A 4 -5.89 -5.91 -12.39
N ASN A 5 -6.19 -4.73 -12.94
CA ASN A 5 -5.18 -3.75 -13.34
C ASN A 5 -5.20 -2.60 -12.34
N ILE A 6 -4.01 -2.10 -11.97
CA ILE A 6 -3.86 -0.89 -11.16
C ILE A 6 -3.82 0.29 -12.13
N GLU A 7 -4.74 1.23 -11.99
CA GLU A 7 -4.80 2.44 -12.82
C GLU A 7 -4.00 3.58 -12.20
N ALA A 8 -4.02 3.69 -10.87
CA ALA A 8 -3.20 4.62 -10.11
C ALA A 8 -2.77 4.00 -8.77
N PHE A 9 -1.62 4.43 -8.28
CA PHE A 9 -1.05 4.00 -7.01
C PHE A 9 -0.49 5.18 -6.24
N ARG A 10 -0.78 5.25 -4.94
CA ARG A 10 -0.16 6.17 -3.99
C ARG A 10 0.31 5.40 -2.77
N PHE A 11 1.53 5.67 -2.35
CA PHE A 11 2.10 5.22 -1.10
C PHE A 11 2.44 6.42 -0.24
N GLN A 12 2.05 6.38 1.03
CA GLN A 12 2.33 7.44 1.97
C GLN A 12 2.83 6.86 3.29
N ILE A 13 3.96 7.40 3.74
CA ILE A 13 4.49 7.20 5.10
C ILE A 13 4.33 8.54 5.81
N ALA A 14 3.50 8.55 6.86
CA ALA A 14 3.28 9.72 7.70
C ALA A 14 3.88 9.46 9.08
N HIS A 15 4.70 10.38 9.58
CA HIS A 15 5.17 10.35 10.96
C HIS A 15 4.33 11.29 11.81
N SER A 16 3.88 10.83 12.97
CA SER A 16 3.18 11.67 13.93
C SER A 16 4.16 12.28 14.93
N ARG A 17 3.79 13.47 15.44
CA ARG A 17 4.47 14.16 16.52
C ARG A 17 3.45 14.40 17.64
N PRO A 18 3.82 14.24 18.91
CA PRO A 18 2.98 14.67 20.02
C PRO A 18 2.91 16.20 20.06
N ASP A 19 1.70 16.75 20.23
CA ASP A 19 1.46 18.20 20.28
C ASP A 19 2.06 18.87 21.55
N ASP A 20 2.36 18.09 22.59
CA ASP A 20 2.76 18.56 23.93
C ASP A 20 4.27 18.46 24.19
N ILE A 21 5.12 19.18 23.44
CA ILE A 21 6.58 19.24 23.71
C ILE A 21 7.05 20.62 24.17
N HIS A 22 6.14 21.59 24.35
CA HIS A 22 6.52 22.96 24.70
C HIS A 22 6.19 23.28 26.17
N GLU A 23 7.20 23.17 27.05
CA GLU A 23 7.14 23.79 28.38
C GLU A 23 7.12 25.32 28.22
N ALA A 24 6.00 25.96 28.60
CA ALA A 24 5.85 27.41 28.55
C ALA A 24 6.94 28.10 29.40
N GLY A 25 7.83 28.87 28.75
CA GLY A 25 8.92 29.60 29.39
C GLY A 25 10.32 28.97 29.23
N SER A 26 10.44 27.80 28.60
CA SER A 26 11.74 27.17 28.33
C SER A 26 12.47 27.83 27.14
N ARG A 27 13.76 28.14 27.31
CA ARG A 27 14.67 28.62 26.22
C ARG A 27 15.39 27.48 25.50
N LYS A 28 15.09 26.22 25.83
CA LYS A 28 15.68 25.04 25.18
C LYS A 28 14.78 24.62 24.03
N LEU A 29 15.38 24.37 22.86
CA LEU A 29 14.71 23.64 21.80
C LEU A 29 14.65 22.16 22.27
N PRO A 30 13.46 21.60 22.56
CA PRO A 30 13.37 20.21 22.97
C PRO A 30 13.79 19.30 21.81
N GLU A 31 14.41 18.17 22.13
CA GLU A 31 14.69 17.11 21.15
C GLU A 31 13.37 16.64 20.54
N ILE A 32 13.31 16.59 19.21
CA ILE A 32 12.11 16.18 18.47
C ILE A 32 12.20 14.68 18.24
N TYR A 33 11.32 13.91 18.89
CA TYR A 33 11.16 12.49 18.64
C TYR A 33 9.90 12.24 17.79
N PHE A 34 10.03 11.33 16.82
CA PHE A 34 8.88 10.82 16.06
C PHE A 34 8.30 9.62 16.83
N GLU A 35 7.00 9.63 17.13
CA GLU A 35 6.38 8.62 18.00
C GLU A 35 5.77 7.45 17.23
N SER A 36 5.17 7.72 16.07
CA SER A 36 4.59 6.66 15.23
C SER A 36 4.77 6.96 13.75
N SER A 37 4.79 5.89 12.94
CA SER A 37 4.73 5.98 11.50
C SER A 37 3.50 5.24 10.99
N GLU A 38 2.57 5.95 10.35
CA GLU A 38 1.44 5.37 9.65
C GLU A 38 1.79 5.18 8.17
N TRP A 39 1.64 3.95 7.69
CA TRP A 39 1.97 3.58 6.33
C TRP A 39 0.66 3.23 5.63
N THR A 40 0.33 3.95 4.58
CA THR A 40 -0.92 3.80 3.83
C THR A 40 -0.66 3.58 2.35
N LEU A 41 -1.41 2.66 1.77
CA LEU A 41 -1.41 2.36 0.34
C LEU A 41 -2.79 2.69 -0.21
N GLU A 42 -2.82 3.35 -1.35
CA GLU A 42 -4.06 3.67 -2.05
C GLU A 42 -3.96 3.24 -3.51
N PHE A 43 -4.97 2.52 -3.96
CA PHE A 43 -5.06 1.98 -5.31
C PHE A 43 -6.37 2.38 -5.97
N ASP A 44 -6.31 2.75 -7.23
CA ASP A 44 -7.46 2.69 -8.12
C ASP A 44 -7.39 1.38 -8.90
N LEU A 45 -8.23 0.42 -8.52
CA LEU A 45 -8.26 -0.92 -9.07
C LEU A 45 -9.36 -1.06 -10.12
N LYS A 46 -9.01 -1.60 -11.28
CA LYS A 46 -9.97 -2.09 -12.27
C LYS A 46 -9.98 -3.61 -12.29
N TRP A 47 -11.02 -4.19 -11.69
CA TRP A 47 -11.25 -5.63 -11.64
C TRP A 47 -11.48 -6.19 -13.04
N LYS A 48 -10.83 -7.32 -13.36
CA LYS A 48 -11.03 -7.98 -14.67
C LYS A 48 -12.36 -8.74 -14.77
N SER A 49 -12.92 -9.15 -13.62
CA SER A 49 -14.21 -9.83 -13.55
C SER A 49 -14.81 -9.73 -12.15
N TRP A 50 -16.10 -10.04 -12.03
CA TRP A 50 -16.76 -10.15 -10.73
C TRP A 50 -16.21 -11.29 -9.88
N ALA A 51 -15.85 -12.43 -10.49
CA ALA A 51 -15.25 -13.55 -9.78
C ALA A 51 -13.90 -13.17 -9.16
N ALA A 52 -13.08 -12.40 -9.89
CA ALA A 52 -11.82 -11.84 -9.39
C ALA A 52 -12.04 -10.95 -8.17
N ARG A 53 -13.06 -10.08 -8.21
CA ARG A 53 -13.44 -9.26 -7.06
C ARG A 53 -13.90 -10.10 -5.87
N LYS A 54 -14.76 -11.11 -6.07
CA LYS A 54 -15.22 -12.00 -4.98
C LYS A 54 -14.06 -12.74 -4.33
N ASN A 55 -13.15 -13.29 -5.14
CA ASN A 55 -11.98 -14.01 -4.66
C ASN A 55 -11.06 -13.12 -3.81
N PHE A 56 -10.88 -11.86 -4.20
CA PHE A 56 -10.09 -10.90 -3.43
C PHE A 56 -10.65 -10.71 -2.01
N TRP A 57 -11.98 -10.59 -1.90
CA TRP A 57 -12.66 -10.51 -0.61
C TRP A 57 -12.87 -11.86 0.08
N ALA A 58 -12.48 -12.96 -0.59
CA ALA A 58 -12.83 -14.33 -0.23
C ALA A 58 -14.32 -14.48 0.14
N ALA A 59 -15.19 -13.87 -0.67
CA ALA A 59 -16.63 -14.06 -0.62
C ALA A 59 -16.98 -15.37 -1.33
N GLU A 60 -17.88 -16.19 -0.77
CA GLU A 60 -18.30 -17.44 -1.43
C GLU A 60 -18.99 -17.14 -2.77
N SER A 61 -19.03 -18.14 -3.66
CA SER A 61 -19.61 -17.97 -5.00
C SER A 61 -21.07 -17.46 -4.97
N SER A 62 -21.82 -17.76 -3.90
CA SER A 62 -23.20 -17.35 -3.64
C SER A 62 -23.34 -15.99 -2.95
N ASP A 63 -22.28 -15.47 -2.34
CA ASP A 63 -22.38 -14.21 -1.59
C ASP A 63 -22.39 -13.01 -2.52
N THR A 64 -23.24 -12.04 -2.17
CA THR A 64 -23.37 -10.74 -2.84
C THR A 64 -22.45 -9.69 -2.24
N GLU A 65 -21.96 -9.91 -1.02
CA GLU A 65 -21.16 -8.96 -0.25
C GLU A 65 -19.88 -9.61 0.30
N PRO A 66 -18.78 -8.83 0.48
CA PRO A 66 -17.55 -9.30 1.13
C PRO A 66 -17.80 -9.89 2.52
N ALA A 67 -16.97 -10.85 2.96
CA ALA A 67 -16.99 -11.30 4.36
C ALA A 67 -16.54 -10.16 5.30
N ASP A 68 -17.24 -9.99 6.42
CA ASP A 68 -17.04 -8.88 7.40
C ASP A 68 -15.78 -9.02 8.28
N GLU A 69 -15.00 -10.09 8.15
CA GLU A 69 -13.76 -10.26 8.92
C GLU A 69 -12.64 -9.38 8.36
N GLU A 70 -11.94 -8.65 9.25
CA GLU A 70 -10.69 -7.95 8.91
C GLU A 70 -9.67 -8.96 8.38
N LYS A 71 -9.38 -8.89 7.08
CA LYS A 71 -8.40 -9.75 6.42
C LYS A 71 -7.07 -9.02 6.24
N GLU A 72 -5.99 -9.74 6.55
CA GLU A 72 -4.64 -9.32 6.22
C GLU A 72 -4.27 -9.79 4.80
N PHE A 73 -3.63 -8.91 4.05
CA PHE A 73 -3.18 -9.12 2.69
C PHE A 73 -1.67 -8.93 2.59
N ASP A 74 -1.00 -9.85 1.90
CA ASP A 74 0.36 -9.61 1.41
C ASP A 74 0.28 -8.77 0.13
N VAL A 75 0.89 -7.60 0.18
CA VAL A 75 0.96 -6.67 -0.93
C VAL A 75 2.41 -6.52 -1.38
N THR A 76 2.69 -6.99 -2.60
CA THR A 76 3.95 -6.72 -3.28
C THR A 76 3.70 -5.90 -4.54
N ILE A 77 4.37 -4.76 -4.63
CA ILE A 77 4.31 -3.84 -5.76
C ILE A 77 5.69 -3.81 -6.41
N THR A 78 5.73 -4.14 -7.68
CA THR A 78 6.96 -4.10 -8.48
C THR A 78 6.78 -3.08 -9.60
N LEU A 79 7.56 -2.00 -9.54
CA LEU A 79 7.64 -0.99 -10.58
C LEU A 79 8.94 -1.20 -11.35
N THR A 80 8.83 -1.51 -12.63
CA THR A 80 9.98 -1.68 -13.52
C THR A 80 10.15 -0.50 -14.44
N GLY A 81 11.39 -0.09 -14.66
CA GLY A 81 11.78 1.01 -15.54
C GLY A 81 12.55 0.53 -16.76
N ALA A 82 13.25 1.47 -17.39
CA ALA A 82 14.13 1.21 -18.52
C ALA A 82 15.25 0.21 -18.15
N PRO A 83 15.89 -0.40 -19.17
CA PRO A 83 17.00 -1.28 -18.92
C PRO A 83 18.17 -0.63 -18.16
N THR A 84 18.82 -1.40 -17.30
CA THR A 84 20.10 -1.05 -16.67
C THR A 84 21.23 -1.82 -17.35
N GLU A 85 22.47 -1.44 -17.05
CA GLU A 85 23.67 -2.19 -17.49
C GLU A 85 24.04 -3.33 -16.51
N ILE A 86 23.16 -3.64 -15.54
CA ILE A 86 23.37 -4.70 -14.54
C ILE A 86 22.84 -6.04 -15.09
N THR A 87 23.69 -7.07 -15.11
CA THR A 87 23.40 -8.36 -15.75
C THR A 87 22.30 -9.17 -15.07
N ASP A 88 22.22 -9.15 -13.74
CA ASP A 88 21.23 -9.91 -12.95
C ASP A 88 19.90 -9.16 -12.73
N LYS A 89 19.88 -7.85 -13.00
CA LYS A 89 18.70 -7.00 -12.94
C LYS A 89 18.67 -6.05 -14.15
N PRO A 90 18.24 -6.54 -15.33
CA PRO A 90 18.39 -5.82 -16.58
C PRO A 90 17.53 -4.56 -16.69
N ASN A 91 16.70 -4.22 -15.69
CA ASN A 91 15.85 -3.03 -15.62
C ASN A 91 15.95 -2.36 -14.24
N TYR A 92 15.65 -1.05 -14.16
CA TYR A 92 15.39 -0.40 -12.88
C TYR A 92 14.18 -1.08 -12.23
N GLU A 93 14.27 -1.38 -10.94
CA GLU A 93 13.19 -2.09 -10.24
C GLU A 93 13.01 -1.50 -8.84
N LEU A 94 11.81 -1.00 -8.55
CA LEU A 94 11.38 -0.65 -7.19
C LEU A 94 10.41 -1.71 -6.72
N VAL A 95 10.77 -2.42 -5.66
CA VAL A 95 9.94 -3.44 -5.01
C VAL A 95 9.51 -2.92 -3.64
N ILE A 96 8.21 -2.81 -3.42
CA ILE A 96 7.60 -2.55 -2.12
C ILE A 96 6.93 -3.84 -1.67
N SER A 97 7.39 -4.46 -0.60
CA SER A 97 6.83 -5.71 -0.05
C SER A 97 6.32 -5.47 1.36
N LEU A 98 5.01 -5.66 1.54
CA LEU A 98 4.26 -5.33 2.74
C LEU A 98 3.35 -6.53 3.08
N PRO A 99 3.85 -7.49 3.87
CA PRO A 99 3.17 -8.77 4.11
C PRO A 99 1.89 -8.66 4.93
N ARG A 100 1.70 -7.57 5.69
CA ARG A 100 0.55 -7.38 6.57
C ARG A 100 -0.15 -6.07 6.28
N CYS A 101 -1.09 -6.09 5.34
CA CYS A 101 -1.94 -4.95 5.02
C CYS A 101 -3.41 -5.26 5.35
N VAL A 102 -4.14 -4.31 5.92
CA VAL A 102 -5.58 -4.44 6.18
C VAL A 102 -6.35 -3.37 5.42
N VAL A 103 -7.59 -3.65 5.05
CA VAL A 103 -8.44 -2.67 4.35
C VAL A 103 -8.93 -1.63 5.35
N LYS A 104 -8.46 -0.40 5.19
CA LYS A 104 -8.86 0.74 6.04
C LYS A 104 -10.11 1.41 5.51
N GLU A 105 -10.14 1.68 4.20
CA GLU A 105 -11.29 2.30 3.55
C GLU A 105 -11.59 1.61 2.22
N ASN A 106 -12.88 1.36 2.04
CA ASN A 106 -13.44 0.86 0.79
C ASN A 106 -14.59 1.77 0.35
N PRO A 107 -14.28 2.95 -0.23
CA PRO A 107 -15.32 3.82 -0.77
C PRO A 107 -16.11 3.07 -1.86
N ALA A 108 -17.44 3.15 -1.77
CA ALA A 108 -18.34 2.49 -2.72
C ALA A 108 -17.98 2.84 -4.18
N SER A 109 -18.18 1.88 -5.09
CA SER A 109 -17.76 1.99 -6.50
C SER A 109 -18.19 3.33 -7.12
N VAL A 110 -17.25 4.03 -7.74
CA VAL A 110 -17.43 5.39 -8.30
C VAL A 110 -18.46 5.43 -9.45
N SER A 111 -18.85 4.29 -10.02
CA SER A 111 -19.80 4.24 -11.14
C SER A 111 -20.77 3.06 -11.06
N ARG A 112 -22.08 3.33 -11.06
CA ARG A 112 -23.13 2.31 -11.20
C ARG A 112 -23.11 1.59 -12.55
N ARG A 113 -22.46 2.17 -13.58
CA ARG A 113 -22.30 1.58 -14.93
C ARG A 113 -20.99 0.79 -15.10
N ASP A 114 -19.92 1.18 -14.39
CA ASP A 114 -18.60 0.51 -14.39
C ASP A 114 -18.29 -0.05 -13.00
N ARG A 115 -19.10 -1.03 -12.55
CA ARG A 115 -19.00 -1.67 -11.22
C ARG A 115 -17.68 -2.44 -10.97
N LEU A 116 -16.69 -2.31 -11.85
CA LEU A 116 -15.39 -2.98 -11.76
C LEU A 116 -14.24 -2.03 -11.42
N THR A 117 -14.46 -0.70 -11.35
CA THR A 117 -13.44 0.22 -10.83
C THR A 117 -13.73 0.54 -9.36
N GLN A 118 -12.72 0.38 -8.51
CA GLN A 118 -12.82 0.51 -7.05
C GLN A 118 -11.55 1.16 -6.51
N ARG A 119 -11.72 2.22 -5.72
CA ARG A 119 -10.63 2.77 -4.91
C ARG A 119 -10.50 1.94 -3.64
N LEU A 120 -9.28 1.53 -3.32
CA LEU A 120 -8.96 0.70 -2.16
C LEU A 120 -7.86 1.39 -1.35
N VAL A 121 -8.11 1.59 -0.06
CA VAL A 121 -7.10 2.09 0.87
C VAL A 121 -6.73 0.98 1.83
N LEU A 122 -5.44 0.65 1.88
CA LEU A 122 -4.88 -0.31 2.82
C LEU A 122 -4.03 0.42 3.85
N GLU A 123 -4.18 0.00 5.10
CA GLU A 123 -3.26 0.30 6.18
C GLU A 123 -2.23 -0.81 6.30
N VAL A 124 -0.97 -0.44 6.40
CA VAL A 124 0.12 -1.39 6.57
C VAL A 124 0.37 -1.54 8.06
N LEU A 125 0.20 -2.75 8.56
CA LEU A 125 0.49 -3.08 9.94
C LEU A 125 2.00 -3.19 10.15
N HIS A 126 2.43 -2.99 11.40
CA HIS A 126 3.83 -3.18 11.75
C HIS A 126 4.24 -4.64 11.54
N ASP A 127 5.24 -4.84 10.69
CA ASP A 127 5.89 -6.13 10.43
C ASP A 127 7.38 -5.90 10.17
N SER A 128 8.24 -6.76 10.73
CA SER A 128 9.70 -6.66 10.57
C SER A 128 10.16 -6.93 9.13
N ASN A 129 9.31 -7.52 8.30
CA ASN A 129 9.59 -7.83 6.90
C ASN A 129 9.03 -6.77 5.93
N ASN A 130 8.38 -5.71 6.44
CA ASN A 130 8.04 -4.55 5.63
C ASN A 130 9.32 -3.97 5.01
N LYS A 131 9.43 -3.99 3.68
CA LYS A 131 10.66 -3.58 2.98
C LYS A 131 10.35 -2.80 1.70
N ILE A 132 11.22 -1.83 1.43
CA ILE A 132 11.27 -1.10 0.16
C ILE A 132 12.66 -1.31 -0.39
N THR A 133 12.76 -1.85 -1.60
CA THR A 133 14.03 -2.17 -2.25
C THR A 133 14.08 -1.52 -3.61
N LEU A 134 15.10 -0.70 -3.85
CA LEU A 134 15.36 -0.05 -5.13
C LEU A 134 16.61 -0.67 -5.76
N TYR A 135 16.46 -1.23 -6.94
CA TYR A 135 17.53 -1.70 -7.80
C TYR A 135 17.79 -0.63 -8.88
N ASN A 136 18.96 -0.01 -8.82
CA ASN A 136 19.39 1.06 -9.71
C ASN A 136 20.88 0.90 -10.04
N LYS A 137 21.33 1.51 -11.13
CA LYS A 137 22.70 1.50 -11.66
C LYS A 137 23.76 1.86 -10.61
N ASP A 138 23.43 2.67 -9.60
CA ASP A 138 24.38 3.17 -8.60
C ASP A 138 23.96 2.94 -7.12
N SER A 139 23.48 1.75 -6.74
CA SER A 139 23.42 1.39 -5.30
C SER A 139 24.74 0.78 -4.82
N ALA A 140 25.82 1.56 -4.93
CA ALA A 140 27.06 1.35 -4.21
C ALA A 140 27.25 2.53 -3.25
N TYR A 141 26.77 2.38 -2.01
CA TYR A 141 27.27 3.12 -0.86
C TYR A 141 27.91 2.12 0.09
#